data_AF-A0A932UIA7-F1
#
_entry.id   AF-A0A932UIA7-F1
#
_cell.length_a   1.000
_cell.length_b   1.000
_cell.length_c   1.000
_cell.angle_alpha   90.00
_cell.angle_beta   90.00
_cell.angle_gamma   90.00
#
_symmetry.space_group_name_H-M   'P 1'
#
loop_
_entity.id
_entity.type
_entity.pdbx_description
1 polymer ?
#
loop_
_entity_poly.entity_id
_entity_poly.type
_entity_poly.pdbx_seq_one_letter_code
_entity_poly.pdbx_strand_id
1 'polypeptide(L)'
;MTCSDVAAQSLIERYLAGRLSPDETVAFEDHYVSCKRCQDDLRLGVATRRGLAAIPARRESVRRRVRPAHVALGLAAAAGVAGVLLIARDRVSEDVARLGGVLEPPVYLGVAVRGIEESRDSLFAAAMSAYAARRYEEAAKGLGEALAAGVDSAPALFFRAASLLMMGRNRDAEQGFRDVIALGETPYTPEASFFRAKALLRLGNAREAGAELRVVAAKDDELGNWARALADSLGAPPRR
;
A
#
# COMPACT_ATOMS: atom_id res chain seq x y z
N MET A 1 12.11 28.03 11.63
CA MET A 1 12.52 27.22 12.80
C MET A 1 13.79 26.44 12.49
N THR A 2 14.45 25.87 13.50
CA THR A 2 15.65 25.04 13.39
C THR A 2 15.39 23.61 13.85
N CYS A 3 16.29 22.66 13.53
CA CYS A 3 16.19 21.28 14.02
C CYS A 3 16.25 21.19 15.54
N SER A 4 16.95 22.11 16.19
CA SER A 4 17.03 22.19 17.65
C SER A 4 15.68 22.56 18.25
N ASP A 5 14.91 23.44 17.59
CA ASP A 5 13.56 23.80 18.01
C ASP A 5 12.59 22.62 17.87
N VAL A 6 12.70 21.86 16.77
CA VAL A 6 11.92 20.64 16.52
C VAL A 6 12.14 19.60 17.62
N ALA A 7 13.39 19.36 17.99
CA ALA A 7 13.75 18.40 19.03
C ALA A 7 13.35 18.89 20.43
N ALA A 8 13.60 20.16 20.75
CA ALA A 8 13.28 20.74 22.06
C ALA A 8 11.79 20.77 22.35
N GLN A 9 10.95 20.88 21.31
CA GLN A 9 9.49 20.99 21.45
C GLN A 9 8.74 19.68 21.11
N SER A 10 9.47 18.58 20.86
CA SER A 10 8.90 17.27 20.46
C SER A 10 7.88 17.41 19.33
N LEU A 11 8.19 18.24 18.33
CA LEU A 11 7.23 18.58 17.27
C LEU A 11 6.89 17.35 16.44
N ILE A 12 7.81 16.40 16.27
CA ILE A 12 7.59 15.16 15.52
C ILE A 12 6.54 14.29 16.21
N GLU A 13 6.65 14.07 17.52
CA GLU A 13 5.71 13.25 18.28
C GLU A 13 4.32 13.90 18.35
N ARG A 14 4.28 15.23 18.48
CA ARG A 14 3.04 16.02 18.48
C ARG A 14 2.40 16.06 17.10
N TYR A 15 3.18 16.19 16.03
CA TYR A 15 2.75 16.12 14.64
C TYR A 15 2.09 14.78 14.37
N LEU A 16 2.77 13.68 14.69
CA LEU A 16 2.23 12.33 14.54
C LEU A 16 0.96 12.13 15.36
N ALA A 17 0.92 12.63 16.59
CA ALA A 17 -0.26 12.52 17.44
C ALA A 17 -1.42 13.46 17.05
N GLY A 18 -1.27 14.32 16.04
CA GLY A 18 -2.27 15.29 15.61
C GLY A 18 -2.53 16.40 16.64
N ARG A 19 -1.50 16.80 17.41
CA ARG A 19 -1.60 17.78 18.52
C ARG A 19 -0.82 19.08 18.28
N LEU A 20 -0.50 19.38 17.03
CA LEU A 20 0.05 20.69 16.66
C LEU A 20 -1.10 21.64 16.33
N SER A 21 -0.92 22.90 16.72
CA SER A 21 -1.78 23.98 16.22
C SER A 21 -1.53 24.21 14.72
N PRO A 22 -2.46 24.88 14.01
CA PRO A 22 -2.28 25.17 12.58
C PRO A 22 -0.98 25.94 12.29
N ASP A 23 -0.64 26.93 13.12
CA ASP A 23 0.56 27.75 12.95
C ASP A 23 1.86 26.94 13.19
N GLU A 24 1.86 26.06 14.20
CA GLU A 24 2.99 25.14 14.44
C GLU A 24 3.15 24.12 13.31
N THR A 25 2.03 23.69 12.71
CA THR A 25 2.02 22.73 11.60
C THR A 25 2.68 23.32 10.37
N VAL A 26 2.25 24.52 9.95
CA VAL A 26 2.83 25.23 8.80
C VAL A 26 4.33 25.48 9.01
N ALA A 27 4.71 25.99 10.19
CA ALA A 27 6.10 26.29 10.48
C ALA A 27 6.98 25.02 10.47
N PHE A 28 6.44 23.89 10.97
CA PHE A 28 7.13 22.61 10.98
C PHE A 28 7.28 22.04 9.58
N GLU A 29 6.23 22.12 8.77
CA GLU A 29 6.20 21.66 7.38
C GLU A 29 7.19 22.43 6.50
N ASP A 30 7.26 23.76 6.64
CA ASP A 30 8.22 24.60 5.92
C ASP A 30 9.69 24.19 6.19
N HIS A 31 10.01 23.86 7.44
CA HIS A 31 11.35 23.40 7.82
C HIS A 31 11.61 21.95 7.40
N TYR A 32 10.62 21.08 7.55
CA TYR A 32 10.71 19.66 7.20
C TYR A 32 11.05 19.45 5.72
N VAL A 33 10.43 20.22 4.82
CA VAL A 33 10.62 20.07 3.36
C VAL A 33 12.07 20.21 2.94
N SER A 34 12.85 21.06 3.61
CA SER A 34 14.24 21.34 3.27
C SER A 34 15.26 20.63 4.17
N CYS A 35 14.83 19.94 5.23
CA CYS A 35 15.73 19.36 6.22
C CYS A 35 15.71 17.83 6.25
N LYS A 36 16.74 17.20 5.67
CA LYS A 36 16.91 15.75 5.63
C LYS A 36 16.85 15.08 7.01
N ARG A 37 17.46 15.71 8.03
CA ARG A 37 17.47 15.17 9.40
C ARG A 37 16.05 15.08 9.98
N CYS A 38 15.26 16.14 9.87
CA CYS A 38 13.88 16.12 10.35
C CYS A 38 13.00 15.16 9.52
N GLN A 39 13.34 14.92 8.26
CA GLN A 39 12.69 13.89 7.45
C GLN A 39 12.98 12.48 7.97
N ASP A 40 14.24 12.19 8.29
CA ASP A 40 14.66 10.88 8.81
C ASP A 40 14.08 10.62 10.21
N ASP A 41 14.09 11.63 11.08
CA ASP A 41 13.52 11.54 12.43
C ASP A 41 11.99 11.33 12.41
N LEU A 42 11.27 11.98 11.50
CA LEU A 42 9.83 11.78 11.33
C LEU A 42 9.52 10.36 10.82
N ARG A 43 10.30 9.86 9.85
CA ARG A 43 10.18 8.47 9.36
C ARG A 43 10.39 7.47 10.49
N LEU A 44 11.40 7.67 11.32
CA LEU A 44 11.66 6.84 12.50
C LEU A 44 10.49 6.89 13.50
N GLY A 45 9.92 8.07 13.73
CA GLY A 45 8.74 8.25 14.59
C GLY A 45 7.51 7.48 14.08
N VAL A 46 7.25 7.53 12.77
CA VAL A 46 6.17 6.75 12.11
C VAL A 46 6.39 5.25 12.29
N ALA A 47 7.61 4.78 12.02
CA ALA A 47 7.97 3.35 12.14
C ALA A 47 7.80 2.84 13.58
N THR A 48 8.22 3.63 14.57
CA THR A 48 8.10 3.30 16.00
C THR A 48 6.62 3.15 16.40
N ARG A 49 5.77 4.08 15.99
CA ARG A 49 4.34 4.01 16.30
C ARG A 49 3.64 2.82 15.65
N ARG A 50 4.03 2.48 14.41
CA ARG A 50 3.56 1.26 13.73
C ARG A 50 3.95 0.00 14.49
N GLY A 51 5.20 -0.08 14.97
CA GLY A 51 5.68 -1.21 15.77
C GLY A 51 4.88 -1.39 17.07
N LEU A 52 4.57 -0.29 17.76
CA LEU A 52 3.77 -0.32 19.00
C LEU A 52 2.30 -0.71 18.74
N ALA A 53 1.71 -0.26 17.64
CA ALA A 53 0.33 -0.62 17.26
C ALA A 53 0.19 -2.08 16.82
N ALA A 54 1.27 -2.70 16.36
CA ALA A 54 1.31 -4.10 15.90
C ALA A 54 1.43 -5.14 17.03
N ILE A 55 1.51 -4.72 18.30
CA ILE A 55 1.55 -5.63 19.45
C ILE A 55 0.10 -6.05 19.81
N PRO A 56 -0.33 -7.29 19.51
CA PRO A 56 -1.68 -7.72 19.85
C PRO A 56 -1.85 -7.89 21.36
N ALA A 57 -2.94 -7.35 21.92
CA ALA A 57 -3.38 -7.66 23.27
C ALA A 57 -3.83 -9.13 23.33
N ARG A 58 -3.01 -9.99 23.96
CA ARG A 58 -3.25 -11.42 24.09
C ARG A 58 -4.56 -11.68 24.87
N ARG A 59 -5.60 -12.16 24.18
CA ARG A 59 -6.71 -12.90 24.80
C ARG A 59 -6.63 -14.35 24.33
N GLU A 60 -6.11 -15.20 25.19
CA GLU A 60 -6.14 -16.64 25.02
C GLU A 60 -7.55 -17.17 25.27
N SER A 61 -8.14 -17.83 24.28
CA SER A 61 -9.18 -18.82 24.54
C SER A 61 -8.82 -20.11 23.82
N VAL A 62 -8.32 -21.06 24.59
CA VAL A 62 -8.06 -22.43 24.15
C VAL A 62 -9.35 -23.22 24.35
N ARG A 63 -9.97 -23.68 23.25
CA ARG A 63 -10.89 -24.81 23.32
C ARG A 63 -10.38 -25.93 22.41
N ARG A 64 -9.79 -26.91 23.08
CA ARG A 64 -9.34 -28.19 22.54
C ARG A 64 -10.50 -29.18 22.67
N ARG A 65 -10.89 -29.86 21.59
CA ARG A 65 -11.67 -31.11 21.68
C ARG A 65 -11.16 -32.14 20.67
N VAL A 66 -11.18 -33.39 21.10
CA VAL A 66 -10.29 -34.48 20.68
C VAL A 66 -11.12 -35.69 20.22
N ARG A 67 -10.87 -36.17 18.97
CA ARG A 67 -10.77 -37.57 18.41
C ARG A 67 -11.98 -38.57 18.47
N PRO A 68 -11.92 -39.79 17.83
CA PRO A 68 -11.37 -40.26 16.53
C PRO A 68 -12.24 -41.33 15.76
N ALA A 69 -11.70 -41.83 14.61
CA ALA A 69 -11.91 -43.13 13.89
C ALA A 69 -13.26 -43.38 13.16
N HIS A 70 -13.37 -43.97 11.96
CA HIS A 70 -12.72 -45.16 11.39
C HIS A 70 -12.50 -45.08 9.86
N VAL A 71 -11.60 -45.94 9.36
CA VAL A 71 -11.24 -46.17 7.95
C VAL A 71 -12.31 -47.00 7.24
N ALA A 72 -12.70 -46.61 6.02
CA ALA A 72 -13.25 -47.52 5.02
C ALA A 72 -12.55 -47.27 3.68
N LEU A 73 -11.93 -48.31 3.15
CA LEU A 73 -11.11 -48.33 1.94
C LEU A 73 -11.99 -48.72 0.74
N GLY A 74 -11.93 -47.95 -0.36
CA GLY A 74 -12.42 -48.41 -1.67
C GLY A 74 -12.87 -47.28 -2.61
N LEU A 75 -12.09 -47.05 -3.69
CA LEU A 75 -12.40 -46.25 -4.91
C LEU A 75 -12.25 -44.71 -4.92
N ALA A 76 -11.69 -44.06 -3.90
CA ALA A 76 -11.56 -42.59 -3.86
C ALA A 76 -10.12 -42.02 -3.93
N ALA A 77 -9.12 -42.76 -4.41
CA ALA A 77 -7.72 -42.29 -4.38
C ALA A 77 -7.44 -41.13 -5.36
N ALA A 78 -8.09 -41.10 -6.54
CA ALA A 78 -7.91 -39.99 -7.49
C ALA A 78 -8.75 -38.75 -7.11
N ALA A 79 -9.98 -38.94 -6.64
CA ALA A 79 -10.86 -37.83 -6.22
C ALA A 79 -10.41 -37.22 -4.88
N GLY A 80 -9.89 -38.03 -3.95
CA GLY A 80 -9.34 -37.55 -2.68
C GLY A 80 -8.05 -36.75 -2.87
N VAL A 81 -7.15 -37.21 -3.74
CA VAL A 81 -5.92 -36.46 -4.08
C VAL A 81 -6.27 -35.19 -4.88
N ALA A 82 -7.19 -35.27 -5.85
CA ALA A 82 -7.65 -34.08 -6.58
C ALA A 82 -8.34 -33.07 -5.64
N GLY A 83 -9.21 -33.52 -4.74
CA GLY A 83 -9.86 -32.67 -3.74
C GLY A 83 -8.86 -32.04 -2.76
N VAL A 84 -7.88 -32.81 -2.28
CA VAL A 84 -6.79 -32.29 -1.42
C VAL A 84 -5.90 -31.30 -2.19
N LEU A 85 -5.60 -31.55 -3.46
CA LEU A 85 -4.83 -30.64 -4.32
C LEU A 85 -5.59 -29.35 -4.64
N LEU A 86 -6.90 -29.43 -4.87
CA LEU A 86 -7.76 -28.26 -5.08
C LEU A 86 -7.87 -27.43 -3.79
N ILE A 87 -8.13 -28.06 -2.64
CA ILE A 87 -8.16 -27.37 -1.34
C ILE A 87 -6.79 -26.75 -1.00
N ALA A 88 -5.70 -27.47 -1.26
CA ALA A 88 -4.35 -26.94 -1.04
C ALA A 88 -4.04 -25.76 -1.98
N ARG A 89 -4.47 -25.83 -3.25
CA ARG A 89 -4.34 -24.75 -4.22
C ARG A 89 -5.13 -23.51 -3.82
N ASP A 90 -6.37 -23.69 -3.35
CA ASP A 90 -7.21 -22.57 -2.90
C ASP A 90 -6.61 -21.90 -1.66
N ARG A 91 -6.12 -22.68 -0.69
CA ARG A 91 -5.42 -22.13 0.48
C ARG A 91 -4.16 -21.36 0.11
N VAL A 92 -3.34 -21.88 -0.79
CA VAL A 92 -2.15 -21.16 -1.27
C VAL A 92 -2.56 -19.86 -1.99
N SER A 93 -3.63 -19.88 -2.78
CA SER A 93 -4.16 -18.69 -3.44
C SER A 93 -4.66 -17.64 -2.44
N GLU A 94 -5.35 -18.07 -1.38
CA GLU A 94 -5.79 -17.18 -0.29
C GLU A 94 -4.60 -16.59 0.47
N ASP A 95 -3.60 -17.42 0.80
CA ASP A 95 -2.38 -16.99 1.50
C ASP A 95 -1.62 -15.92 0.68
N VAL A 96 -1.48 -16.16 -0.64
CA VAL A 96 -0.90 -15.20 -1.59
C VAL A 96 -1.74 -13.92 -1.67
N ALA A 97 -3.07 -14.03 -1.75
CA ALA A 97 -3.95 -12.87 -1.81
C ALA A 97 -3.85 -11.99 -0.57
N ARG A 98 -3.66 -12.58 0.62
CA ARG A 98 -3.45 -11.84 1.87
C ARG A 98 -2.17 -11.01 1.86
N LEU A 99 -1.10 -11.47 1.21
CA LEU A 99 0.16 -10.71 1.08
C LEU A 99 -0.03 -9.43 0.24
N GLY A 100 -1.02 -9.42 -0.67
CA GLY A 100 -1.41 -8.23 -1.42
C GLY A 100 -2.24 -7.21 -0.63
N GLY A 101 -2.43 -7.41 0.69
CA GLY A 101 -3.16 -6.49 1.55
C GLY A 101 -2.57 -5.07 1.56
N VAL A 102 -3.40 -4.07 1.28
CA VAL A 102 -3.07 -2.65 1.46
C VAL A 102 -3.90 -2.11 2.62
N LEU A 103 -3.28 -2.00 3.80
CA LEU A 103 -3.92 -1.47 5.00
C LEU A 103 -3.86 0.07 5.05
N GLU A 104 -2.77 0.65 4.54
CA GLU A 104 -2.57 2.08 4.47
C GLU A 104 -2.46 2.51 2.99
N PRO A 105 -3.31 3.47 2.54
CA PRO A 105 -3.24 3.98 1.18
C PRO A 105 -1.93 4.73 0.95
N PRO A 106 -1.38 4.75 -0.29
CA PRO A 106 -0.25 5.62 -0.60
C PRO A 106 -0.56 7.07 -0.24
N VAL A 107 0.36 7.72 0.46
CA VAL A 107 0.19 9.10 0.93
C VAL A 107 0.32 10.04 -0.26
N TYR A 108 -0.66 10.93 -0.42
CA TYR A 108 -0.55 12.06 -1.32
C TYR A 108 -0.05 13.28 -0.53
N LEU A 109 1.12 13.80 -0.88
CA LEU A 109 1.73 14.96 -0.22
C LEU A 109 1.40 16.31 -0.91
N GLY A 110 0.45 16.35 -1.84
CA GLY A 110 -0.14 17.63 -2.27
C GLY A 110 0.77 18.56 -3.07
N VAL A 111 1.88 18.09 -3.67
CA VAL A 111 2.77 18.98 -4.44
C VAL A 111 2.06 19.42 -5.72
N ALA A 112 1.46 20.61 -5.68
CA ALA A 112 0.90 21.26 -6.85
C ALA A 112 2.03 21.56 -7.85
N VAL A 113 2.03 20.84 -8.97
CA VAL A 113 2.84 21.20 -10.13
C VAL A 113 2.24 22.49 -10.68
N ARG A 114 2.88 23.63 -10.42
CA ARG A 114 2.47 24.93 -10.96
C ARG A 114 2.51 24.90 -12.49
N GLY A 115 1.37 25.18 -13.13
CA GLY A 115 1.33 25.51 -14.56
C GLY A 115 -0.06 25.49 -15.17
N ILE A 116 -0.86 26.53 -14.90
CA ILE A 116 -2.02 27.01 -15.67
C ILE A 116 -3.14 25.98 -15.96
N GLU A 117 -4.18 25.89 -15.11
CA GLU A 117 -5.62 26.00 -15.49
C GLU A 117 -6.54 25.68 -14.29
N GLU A 118 -7.04 26.75 -13.65
CA GLU A 118 -7.76 26.74 -12.37
C GLU A 118 -9.05 25.87 -12.33
N SER A 119 -9.59 25.44 -13.47
CA SER A 119 -10.75 24.54 -13.54
C SER A 119 -10.36 23.06 -13.61
N ARG A 120 -9.24 22.71 -14.25
CA ARG A 120 -8.79 21.31 -14.41
C ARG A 120 -8.06 20.82 -13.15
N ASP A 121 -7.33 21.74 -12.51
CA ASP A 121 -6.79 21.55 -11.16
C ASP A 121 -7.90 21.34 -10.12
N SER A 122 -9.12 21.88 -10.34
CA SER A 122 -10.22 21.76 -9.38
C SER A 122 -10.79 20.34 -9.29
N LEU A 123 -10.96 19.63 -10.41
CA LEU A 123 -11.46 18.25 -10.42
C LEU A 123 -10.43 17.31 -9.79
N PHE A 124 -9.16 17.48 -10.15
CA PHE A 124 -8.06 16.72 -9.56
C PHE A 124 -7.95 17.01 -8.06
N ALA A 125 -7.95 18.28 -7.64
CA ALA A 125 -7.87 18.66 -6.23
C ALA A 125 -9.06 18.16 -5.41
N ALA A 126 -10.29 18.25 -5.94
CA ALA A 126 -11.48 17.71 -5.28
C ALA A 126 -11.38 16.20 -5.12
N ALA A 127 -10.94 15.48 -6.15
CA ALA A 127 -10.75 14.04 -6.10
C ALA A 127 -9.63 13.64 -5.12
N MET A 128 -8.55 14.43 -5.02
CA MET A 128 -7.49 14.21 -4.04
C MET A 128 -7.93 14.54 -2.61
N SER A 129 -8.83 15.51 -2.41
CA SER A 129 -9.49 15.74 -1.13
C SER A 129 -10.36 14.56 -0.72
N ALA A 130 -11.12 13.98 -1.66
CA ALA A 130 -11.86 12.74 -1.43
C ALA A 130 -10.93 11.57 -1.09
N TYR A 131 -9.80 11.46 -1.78
CA TYR A 131 -8.78 10.44 -1.51
C TYR A 131 -8.21 10.56 -0.10
N ALA A 132 -7.81 11.77 0.32
CA ALA A 132 -7.30 12.04 1.66
C ALA A 132 -8.36 11.73 2.75
N ALA A 133 -9.63 12.00 2.44
CA ALA A 133 -10.77 11.65 3.29
C ALA A 133 -11.18 10.16 3.21
N ARG A 134 -10.40 9.31 2.53
CA ARG A 134 -10.66 7.87 2.31
C ARG A 134 -11.98 7.57 1.58
N ARG A 135 -12.54 8.54 0.88
CA ARG A 135 -13.71 8.40 -0.01
C ARG A 135 -13.25 7.91 -1.38
N TYR A 136 -12.72 6.69 -1.43
CA TYR A 136 -12.01 6.17 -2.61
C TYR A 136 -12.87 6.03 -3.86
N GLU A 137 -14.17 5.76 -3.72
CA GLU A 137 -15.09 5.69 -4.86
C GLU A 137 -15.22 7.05 -5.54
N GLU A 138 -15.45 8.09 -4.75
CA GLU A 138 -15.54 9.47 -5.23
C GLU A 138 -14.21 9.96 -5.79
N ALA A 139 -13.10 9.62 -5.14
CA ALA A 139 -11.75 9.92 -5.63
C ALA A 139 -11.49 9.25 -7.00
N ALA A 140 -11.80 7.95 -7.14
CA ALA A 140 -11.61 7.24 -8.40
C ALA A 140 -12.46 7.81 -9.54
N LYS A 141 -13.70 8.21 -9.23
CA LYS A 141 -14.59 8.87 -10.19
C LYS A 141 -14.05 10.24 -10.59
N GLY A 142 -13.76 11.11 -9.64
CA GLY A 142 -13.26 12.46 -9.91
C GLY A 142 -11.92 12.47 -10.65
N LEU A 143 -11.00 11.56 -10.31
CA LEU A 143 -9.75 11.39 -11.06
C LEU A 143 -9.99 10.87 -12.48
N GLY A 144 -10.98 9.99 -12.67
CA GLY A 144 -11.40 9.56 -14.01
C GLY A 144 -11.98 10.70 -14.85
N GLU A 145 -12.79 11.57 -14.25
CA GLU A 145 -13.34 12.76 -14.90
C GLU A 145 -12.23 13.78 -15.23
N ALA A 146 -11.27 13.97 -14.32
CA ALA A 146 -10.10 14.82 -14.57
C ALA A 146 -9.29 14.31 -15.78
N LEU A 147 -8.99 13.00 -15.83
CA LEU A 147 -8.30 12.37 -16.95
C LEU A 147 -9.08 12.52 -18.27
N ALA A 148 -10.40 12.31 -18.25
CA ALA A 148 -11.26 12.48 -19.42
C ALA A 148 -11.35 13.94 -19.90
N ALA A 149 -11.21 14.90 -18.99
CA ALA A 149 -11.11 16.33 -19.28
C ALA A 149 -9.71 16.75 -19.75
N GLY A 150 -8.79 15.81 -19.95
CA GLY A 150 -7.44 16.07 -20.47
C GLY A 150 -6.40 16.39 -19.41
N VAL A 151 -6.67 16.15 -18.12
CA VAL A 151 -5.62 16.13 -17.09
C VAL A 151 -4.74 14.91 -17.32
N ASP A 152 -3.75 15.04 -18.19
CA ASP A 152 -2.77 13.99 -18.45
C ASP A 152 -1.62 14.12 -17.45
N SER A 153 -1.67 13.34 -16.37
CA SER A 153 -0.63 13.35 -15.36
C SER A 153 -0.46 11.99 -14.68
N ALA A 154 0.80 11.59 -14.49
CA ALA A 154 1.16 10.40 -13.71
C ALA A 154 0.52 10.35 -12.31
N PRO A 155 0.42 11.45 -11.54
CA PRO A 155 -0.33 11.48 -10.30
C PRO A 155 -1.81 11.06 -10.45
N ALA A 156 -2.53 11.55 -11.45
CA ALA A 156 -3.96 11.26 -11.61
C ALA A 156 -4.20 9.78 -11.90
N LEU A 157 -3.40 9.18 -12.79
CA LEU A 157 -3.43 7.75 -13.06
C LEU A 157 -3.08 6.93 -11.81
N PHE A 158 -2.01 7.31 -11.11
CA PHE A 158 -1.54 6.60 -9.92
C PHE A 158 -2.58 6.60 -8.79
N PHE A 159 -3.11 7.77 -8.43
CA PHE A 159 -4.07 7.87 -7.33
C PHE A 159 -5.44 7.28 -7.68
N ARG A 160 -5.81 7.25 -8.96
CA ARG A 160 -6.99 6.52 -9.41
C ARG A 160 -6.80 5.01 -9.24
N ALA A 161 -5.67 4.48 -9.68
CA ALA A 161 -5.31 3.07 -9.50
C ALA A 161 -5.24 2.68 -8.02
N ALA A 162 -4.65 3.53 -7.17
CA ALA A 162 -4.61 3.35 -5.73
C ALA A 162 -6.02 3.32 -5.12
N SER A 163 -6.90 4.25 -5.51
CA SER A 163 -8.30 4.27 -5.06
C SER A 163 -9.03 2.97 -5.42
N LEU A 164 -8.85 2.48 -6.65
CA LEU A 164 -9.40 1.20 -7.11
C LEU A 164 -8.86 0.02 -6.28
N LEU A 165 -7.56 0.03 -5.96
CA LEU A 165 -6.95 -0.99 -5.11
C LEU A 165 -7.55 -0.97 -3.69
N MET A 166 -7.75 0.22 -3.12
CA MET A 166 -8.37 0.36 -1.79
C MET A 166 -9.81 -0.14 -1.76
N MET A 167 -10.54 -0.05 -2.87
CA MET A 167 -11.88 -0.63 -3.03
C MET A 167 -11.88 -2.13 -3.35
N GLY A 168 -10.72 -2.77 -3.48
CA GLY A 168 -10.62 -4.19 -3.85
C GLY A 168 -10.88 -4.47 -5.34
N ARG A 169 -10.98 -3.43 -6.19
CA ARG A 169 -11.10 -3.55 -7.64
C ARG A 169 -9.73 -3.86 -8.26
N ASN A 170 -9.18 -5.03 -7.90
CA ASN A 170 -7.77 -5.36 -8.11
C ASN A 170 -7.38 -5.43 -9.60
N ARG A 171 -8.27 -5.88 -10.50
CA ARG A 171 -8.00 -5.89 -11.94
C ARG A 171 -7.87 -4.48 -12.52
N ASP A 172 -8.79 -3.59 -12.16
CA ASP A 172 -8.78 -2.21 -12.64
C ASP A 172 -7.57 -1.44 -12.06
N ALA A 173 -7.22 -1.72 -10.80
CA ALA A 173 -6.01 -1.17 -10.18
C ALA A 173 -4.74 -1.66 -10.87
N GLU A 174 -4.63 -2.96 -11.16
CA GLU A 174 -3.49 -3.55 -11.86
C GLU A 174 -3.27 -2.88 -13.22
N GLN A 175 -4.34 -2.72 -14.01
CA GLN A 175 -4.27 -1.99 -15.27
C GLN A 175 -3.87 -0.53 -15.07
N GLY A 176 -4.48 0.18 -14.11
CA GLY A 176 -4.15 1.58 -13.87
C GLY A 176 -2.69 1.81 -13.46
N PHE A 177 -2.09 0.91 -12.67
CA PHE A 177 -0.67 1.00 -12.37
C PHE A 177 0.22 0.63 -13.55
N ARG A 178 -0.20 -0.31 -14.41
CA ARG A 178 0.48 -0.58 -15.69
C ARG A 178 0.50 0.67 -16.56
N ASP A 179 -0.59 1.43 -16.60
CA ASP A 179 -0.68 2.68 -17.35
C ASP A 179 0.30 3.74 -16.82
N VAL A 180 0.47 3.85 -15.49
CA VAL A 180 1.49 4.73 -14.88
C VAL A 180 2.91 4.31 -15.28
N ILE A 181 3.21 3.01 -15.24
CA ILE A 181 4.52 2.47 -15.62
C ILE A 181 4.81 2.70 -17.11
N ALA A 182 3.78 2.62 -17.96
CA ALA A 182 3.90 2.85 -19.39
C ALA A 182 4.27 4.30 -19.75
N LEU A 183 4.07 5.26 -18.85
CA LEU A 183 4.56 6.64 -19.02
C LEU A 183 6.09 6.75 -18.97
N GLY A 184 6.80 5.69 -18.57
CA GLY A 184 8.26 5.68 -18.47
C GLY A 184 8.75 6.16 -17.09
N GLU A 185 9.92 6.80 -17.05
CA GLU A 185 10.52 7.25 -15.79
C GLU A 185 9.79 8.46 -15.19
N THR A 186 8.83 8.17 -14.32
CA THR A 186 8.16 9.16 -13.46
C THR A 186 8.53 8.95 -11.99
N PRO A 187 8.39 9.97 -11.12
CA PRO A 187 8.53 9.81 -9.67
C PRO A 187 7.59 8.79 -9.04
N TYR A 188 6.55 8.34 -9.75
CA TYR A 188 5.58 7.35 -9.28
C TYR A 188 5.85 5.94 -9.77
N THR A 189 6.82 5.73 -10.66
CA THR A 189 7.07 4.44 -11.33
C THR A 189 7.48 3.34 -10.35
N PRO A 190 8.42 3.58 -9.41
CA PRO A 190 8.80 2.56 -8.43
C PRO A 190 7.61 2.16 -7.54
N GLU A 191 6.84 3.14 -7.07
CA GLU A 191 5.66 2.95 -6.23
C GLU A 191 4.55 2.25 -7.02
N ALA A 192 4.32 2.63 -8.28
CA ALA A 192 3.33 2.01 -9.16
C ALA A 192 3.66 0.52 -9.37
N SER A 193 4.94 0.19 -9.59
CA SER A 193 5.40 -1.20 -9.71
C SER A 193 5.15 -1.98 -8.41
N PHE A 194 5.43 -1.38 -7.25
CA PHE A 194 5.17 -1.99 -5.95
C PHE A 194 3.67 -2.22 -5.68
N PHE A 195 2.81 -1.23 -5.97
CA PHE A 195 1.37 -1.37 -5.77
C PHE A 195 0.70 -2.26 -6.83
N ARG A 196 1.23 -2.30 -8.06
CA ARG A 196 0.83 -3.29 -9.08
C ARG A 196 1.13 -4.70 -8.63
N ALA A 197 2.30 -4.96 -8.07
CA ALA A 197 2.62 -6.26 -7.49
C ALA A 197 1.62 -6.65 -6.39
N LYS A 198 1.21 -5.71 -5.53
CA LYS A 198 0.15 -5.96 -4.52
C LYS A 198 -1.21 -6.27 -5.15
N ALA A 199 -1.60 -5.58 -6.22
CA ALA A 199 -2.80 -5.89 -6.99
C ALA A 199 -2.73 -7.31 -7.60
N LEU A 200 -1.59 -7.68 -8.19
CA LEU A 200 -1.32 -9.01 -8.73
C LEU A 200 -1.40 -10.09 -7.65
N LEU A 201 -0.87 -9.84 -6.45
CA LEU A 201 -1.00 -10.77 -5.32
C LEU A 201 -2.46 -11.01 -4.95
N ARG A 202 -3.28 -9.95 -4.87
CA ARG A 202 -4.73 -10.09 -4.62
C ARG A 202 -5.48 -10.82 -5.75
N LEU A 203 -4.90 -10.88 -6.95
CA LEU A 203 -5.41 -11.66 -8.07
C LEU A 203 -4.86 -13.11 -8.10
N GLY A 204 -4.00 -13.49 -7.16
CA GLY A 204 -3.35 -14.80 -7.09
C GLY A 204 -2.10 -14.94 -7.98
N ASN A 205 -1.65 -13.87 -8.64
CA ASN A 205 -0.54 -13.87 -9.58
C ASN A 205 0.83 -13.70 -8.87
N ALA A 206 1.17 -14.62 -7.96
CA ALA A 206 2.41 -14.57 -7.17
C ALA A 206 3.69 -14.50 -8.02
N ARG A 207 3.73 -15.23 -9.14
CA ARG A 207 4.91 -15.31 -10.01
C ARG A 207 5.26 -13.95 -10.62
N GLU A 208 4.26 -13.25 -11.16
CA GLU A 208 4.46 -11.95 -11.79
C GLU A 208 4.76 -10.88 -10.74
N ALA A 209 3.99 -10.85 -9.65
CA ALA A 209 4.25 -9.96 -8.52
C ALA A 209 5.68 -10.12 -7.98
N GLY A 210 6.15 -11.35 -7.79
CA GLY A 210 7.51 -11.62 -7.31
C GLY A 210 8.60 -11.21 -8.29
N ALA A 211 8.33 -11.18 -9.60
CA ALA A 211 9.28 -10.66 -10.59
C ALA A 211 9.39 -9.14 -10.50
N GLU A 212 8.26 -8.45 -10.42
CA GLU A 212 8.18 -7.00 -10.31
C GLU A 212 8.80 -6.49 -9.00
N LEU A 213 8.52 -7.15 -7.88
CA LEU A 213 9.09 -6.80 -6.58
C LEU A 213 10.62 -6.93 -6.54
N ARG A 214 11.20 -7.91 -7.22
CA ARG A 214 12.66 -8.07 -7.30
C ARG A 214 13.34 -6.92 -8.04
N VAL A 215 12.67 -6.35 -9.04
CA VAL A 215 13.18 -5.17 -9.75
C VAL A 215 13.16 -3.95 -8.82
N VAL A 216 12.06 -3.71 -8.11
CA VAL A 216 11.97 -2.61 -7.13
C VAL A 216 12.98 -2.79 -5.99
N ALA A 217 13.17 -4.04 -5.52
CA ALA A 217 14.10 -4.39 -4.45
C ALA A 217 15.58 -4.21 -4.80
N ALA A 218 15.93 -3.93 -6.05
CA ALA A 218 17.32 -3.65 -6.44
C ALA A 218 17.81 -2.30 -5.91
N LYS A 219 16.90 -1.38 -5.57
CA LYS A 219 17.24 -0.08 -4.96
C LYS A 219 17.44 -0.22 -3.46
N ASP A 220 18.44 0.49 -2.93
CA ASP A 220 18.74 0.53 -1.49
C ASP A 220 18.04 1.73 -0.83
N ASP A 221 16.71 1.71 -0.89
CA ASP A 221 15.82 2.68 -0.27
C ASP A 221 14.69 1.97 0.51
N GLU A 222 13.84 2.73 1.20
CA GLU A 222 12.75 2.17 2.02
C GLU A 222 11.79 1.31 1.20
N LEU A 223 11.43 1.77 0.00
CA LEU A 223 10.53 1.07 -0.90
C LEU A 223 11.16 -0.24 -1.41
N GLY A 224 12.44 -0.23 -1.75
CA GLY A 224 13.21 -1.41 -2.13
C GLY A 224 13.32 -2.42 -0.99
N ASN A 225 13.52 -1.96 0.25
CA ASN A 225 13.51 -2.81 1.43
C ASN A 225 12.14 -3.47 1.67
N TRP A 226 11.05 -2.73 1.50
CA TRP A 226 9.69 -3.28 1.57
C TRP A 226 9.40 -4.27 0.44
N ALA A 227 9.85 -3.96 -0.78
CA ALA A 227 9.70 -4.85 -1.93
C ALA A 227 10.46 -6.17 -1.72
N ARG A 228 11.67 -6.10 -1.14
CA ARG A 228 12.46 -7.28 -0.78
C ARG A 228 11.75 -8.15 0.26
N ALA A 229 11.31 -7.55 1.37
CA ALA A 229 10.59 -8.27 2.41
C ALA A 229 9.30 -8.94 1.89
N LEU A 230 8.58 -8.27 0.98
CA LEU A 230 7.39 -8.83 0.34
C LEU A 230 7.74 -9.97 -0.63
N ALA A 231 8.81 -9.83 -1.41
CA ALA A 231 9.28 -10.88 -2.32
C ALA A 231 9.74 -12.14 -1.55
N ASP A 232 10.48 -11.96 -0.46
CA ASP A 232 10.95 -13.07 0.40
C ASP A 232 9.77 -13.84 1.01
N SER A 233 8.69 -13.13 1.35
CA SER A 233 7.45 -13.74 1.86
C SER A 233 6.75 -14.65 0.85
N LEU A 234 7.01 -14.49 -0.46
CA LEU A 234 6.49 -15.37 -1.50
C LEU A 234 7.33 -16.65 -1.67
N GLY A 235 8.59 -16.63 -1.25
CA GLY A 235 9.50 -17.78 -1.31
C GLY A 235 9.52 -18.63 -0.04
N ALA A 236 8.98 -18.14 1.07
CA ALA A 236 8.97 -18.85 2.35
C ALA A 236 7.95 -20.01 2.33
N PRO A 237 8.32 -21.23 2.80
CA PRO A 237 7.36 -22.32 2.93
C PRO A 237 6.26 -21.98 3.95
N PRO A 238 5.01 -22.45 3.78
CA PRO A 238 3.92 -22.15 4.69
C PRO A 238 4.26 -22.64 6.11
N ARG A 239 4.14 -21.75 7.09
CA ARG A 239 4.34 -22.09 8.51
C ARG A 239 3.22 -23.03 8.95
N ARG A 240 3.59 -24.24 9.36
CA ARG A 240 2.69 -25.31 9.82
C ARG A 240 2.14 -25.06 11.22
#